data_AF-A0A924YS05-F1
#
_entry.id   AF-A0A924YS05-F1
#
_cell.length_a   1.000
_cell.length_b   1.000
_cell.length_c   1.000
_cell.angle_alpha   90.00
_cell.angle_beta   90.00
_cell.angle_gamma   90.00
#
_symmetry.space_group_name_H-M   'P 1'
#
loop_
_entity.id
_entity.type
_entity.pdbx_description
1 polymer ?
#
loop_
_entity_poly.entity_id
_entity_poly.type
_entity_poly.pdbx_seq_one_letter_code
_entity_poly.pdbx_strand_id
1 'polypeptide(L)'
;FQSFLVFILVGSIGLYASLTHRNPSVALTLAASGLPFLTFYAITEFLLHGTLGVCFSILTAYGFTTVAMLIPAISEFDTALGRSTLDKG
;
A
#
# COMPACT_ATOMS: atom_id res chain seq x y z
N PHE A 1 10.63 20.73 -8.36
CA PHE A 1 9.53 19.83 -8.80
C PHE A 1 10.04 18.54 -9.45
N GLN A 2 10.97 18.59 -10.41
CA GLN A 2 11.43 17.40 -11.15
C GLN A 2 11.96 16.26 -10.27
N SER A 3 12.68 16.57 -9.19
CA SER A 3 13.20 15.55 -8.25
C SER A 3 12.10 14.77 -7.53
N PHE A 4 11.00 15.42 -7.13
CA PHE A 4 9.90 14.76 -6.41
C PHE A 4 9.13 13.78 -7.29
N LEU A 5 8.92 14.11 -8.56
CA LEU A 5 8.29 13.20 -9.52
C LEU A 5 9.15 11.96 -9.75
N VAL A 6 10.48 12.12 -9.82
CA VAL A 6 11.41 11.00 -9.92
C VAL A 6 11.31 10.11 -8.68
N PHE A 7 11.30 10.68 -7.47
CA PHE A 7 11.12 9.91 -6.23
C PHE A 7 9.77 9.18 -6.17
N ILE A 8 8.68 9.81 -6.62
CA ILE A 8 7.34 9.20 -6.64
C ILE A 8 7.28 8.04 -7.64
N LEU A 9 7.83 8.22 -8.85
CA LEU A 9 7.83 7.19 -9.89
C LEU A 9 8.74 6.02 -9.51
N VAL A 10 10.00 6.30 -9.14
CA VAL A 10 10.96 5.26 -8.73
C VAL A 10 10.49 4.58 -7.45
N GLY A 11 9.95 5.33 -6.49
CA GLY A 11 9.38 4.81 -5.25
C GLY A 11 8.18 3.89 -5.50
N SER A 12 7.24 4.31 -6.35
CA SER A 12 6.09 3.47 -6.76
C SER A 12 6.53 2.15 -7.38
N ILE A 13 7.50 2.20 -8.30
CA ILE A 13 8.03 1.01 -8.99
C ILE A 13 8.74 0.08 -8.00
N GLY A 14 9.57 0.64 -7.11
CA GLY A 14 10.28 -0.14 -6.09
C GLY A 14 9.32 -0.80 -5.10
N LEU A 15 8.29 -0.09 -4.66
CA LEU A 15 7.26 -0.64 -3.78
C LEU A 15 6.47 -1.74 -4.50
N TYR A 16 6.04 -1.49 -5.73
CA TYR A 16 5.34 -2.47 -6.55
C TYR A 16 6.16 -3.76 -6.73
N ALA A 17 7.45 -3.63 -7.06
CA ALA A 17 8.35 -4.77 -7.22
C ALA A 17 8.51 -5.56 -5.91
N SER A 18 8.69 -4.88 -4.79
CA SER A 18 8.85 -5.51 -3.47
C SER A 18 7.58 -6.25 -3.03
N LEU A 19 6.42 -5.63 -3.24
CA LEU A 19 5.12 -6.15 -2.81
C LEU A 19 4.61 -7.29 -3.72
N THR A 20 4.83 -7.18 -5.03
CA THR A 20 4.33 -8.16 -6.02
C THR A 20 5.17 -9.43 -6.05
N HIS A 21 6.45 -9.37 -5.64
CA HIS A 21 7.35 -10.52 -5.74
C HIS A 21 6.90 -11.75 -4.94
N ARG A 22 6.18 -11.57 -3.83
CA ARG A 22 5.71 -12.68 -2.99
C ARG A 22 4.25 -13.04 -3.21
N ASN A 23 3.37 -12.06 -3.38
CA ASN A 23 1.91 -12.28 -3.48
C ASN A 23 1.26 -11.26 -4.43
N PRO A 24 0.91 -11.64 -5.68
CA PRO A 24 0.28 -10.73 -6.63
C PRO A 24 -1.15 -10.42 -6.19
N SER A 25 -1.38 -9.21 -5.66
CA SER A 25 -2.70 -8.68 -5.32
C SER A 25 -2.89 -7.31 -5.95
N VAL A 26 -3.99 -7.15 -6.69
CA VAL A 26 -4.35 -5.88 -7.35
C VAL A 26 -4.49 -4.73 -6.35
N ALA A 27 -4.93 -5.02 -5.12
CA ALA A 27 -5.02 -4.04 -4.03
C ALA A 27 -3.65 -3.51 -3.61
N LEU A 28 -2.62 -4.37 -3.66
CA LEU A 28 -1.25 -4.04 -3.29
C LEU A 28 -0.59 -3.17 -4.36
N THR A 29 -0.92 -3.39 -5.64
CA THR A 29 -0.50 -2.56 -6.79
C THR A 29 -1.08 -1.15 -6.70
N LEU A 30 -2.36 -1.05 -6.37
CA LEU A 30 -3.05 0.24 -6.16
C LEU A 30 -2.49 0.98 -4.94
N ALA A 31 -2.21 0.27 -3.84
CA ALA A 31 -1.55 0.85 -2.68
C ALA A 31 -0.17 1.39 -3.07
N ALA A 32 0.69 0.57 -3.69
CA ALA A 32 2.05 0.91 -4.06
C ALA A 32 2.15 2.16 -4.94
N SER A 33 1.23 2.32 -5.89
CA SER A 33 1.17 3.51 -6.74
C SER A 33 0.61 4.73 -6.01
N GLY A 34 -0.34 4.58 -5.08
CA GLY A 34 -0.97 5.69 -4.36
C GLY A 34 -0.18 6.26 -3.18
N LEU A 35 0.56 5.42 -2.43
CA LEU A 35 1.35 5.84 -1.26
C LEU A 35 2.28 7.05 -1.51
N PRO A 36 3.10 7.08 -2.57
CA PRO A 36 4.05 8.16 -2.74
C PRO A 36 3.37 9.50 -3.07
N PHE A 37 2.20 9.49 -3.73
CA PHE A 37 1.39 10.70 -3.91
C PHE A 37 0.79 11.20 -2.59
N LEU A 38 0.24 10.30 -1.77
CA LEU A 38 -0.30 10.68 -0.46
C LEU A 38 0.79 11.20 0.48
N THR A 39 1.98 10.61 0.43
CA THR A 39 3.13 11.05 1.23
C THR A 39 3.60 12.45 0.81
N PHE A 40 3.64 12.73 -0.49
CA PHE A 40 3.94 14.07 -0.99
C PHE A 40 2.89 15.10 -0.55
N TYR A 41 1.61 14.74 -0.62
CA TYR A 41 0.51 15.59 -0.13
C TYR A 41 0.67 15.87 1.37
N ALA A 42 0.94 14.86 2.19
CA ALA A 42 1.15 15.00 3.63
C ALA A 42 2.31 15.96 3.96
N ILE A 43 3.44 15.83 3.27
CA ILE A 43 4.60 16.73 3.46
C ILE A 43 4.24 18.16 3.08
N THR A 44 3.52 18.34 1.97
CA THR A 44 3.11 19.67 1.49
C THR A 44 2.14 20.33 2.46
N GLU A 45 1.11 19.61 2.90
CA GLU A 45 0.15 20.08 3.91
C GLU A 45 0.83 20.46 5.24
N PHE A 46 1.79 19.63 5.68
CA PHE A 46 2.57 19.92 6.88
C PHE A 46 3.34 21.23 6.75
N LEU A 47 3.96 21.49 5.59
CA LEU A 47 4.66 22.74 5.31
C LEU A 47 3.72 23.96 5.22
N LEU A 48 2.45 23.74 4.84
CA LEU A 48 1.39 24.76 4.86
C LEU A 48 0.77 24.97 6.25
N HIS A 49 1.29 24.31 7.29
CA HIS A 49 0.75 24.32 8.67
C HIS A 49 -0.67 23.71 8.79
N GLY A 50 -1.10 22.92 7.81
CA GLY A 50 -2.33 22.15 7.92
C GLY A 50 -2.09 20.85 8.67
N THR A 51 -2.83 20.61 9.75
CA THR A 51 -2.63 19.42 10.62
C THR A 51 -3.66 18.32 10.35
N LEU A 52 -4.89 18.68 9.99
CA LEU A 52 -5.95 17.72 9.68
C LEU A 52 -5.71 17.01 8.34
N GLY A 53 -5.21 17.72 7.33
CA GLY A 53 -4.86 17.13 6.02
C GLY A 53 -3.73 16.10 6.13
N VAL A 54 -2.74 16.38 6.97
CA VAL A 54 -1.65 15.44 7.29
C VAL A 54 -2.18 14.21 8.00
N CYS A 55 -3.03 14.39 9.02
CA CYS A 55 -3.56 13.27 9.79
C CYS A 55 -4.38 12.33 8.90
N PHE A 56 -5.28 12.88 8.08
CA PHE A 56 -6.12 12.10 7.17
C PHE A 56 -5.29 11.37 6.10
N SER A 57 -4.31 12.06 5.50
CA SER A 57 -3.45 11.45 4.49
C SER A 57 -2.59 10.32 5.06
N ILE A 58 -2.01 10.47 6.26
CA ILE A 58 -1.27 9.36 6.90
C ILE A 58 -2.22 8.20 7.21
N LEU A 59 -3.41 8.47 7.76
CA LEU A 59 -4.37 7.44 8.10
C LEU A 59 -4.82 6.64 6.87
N THR A 60 -5.13 7.32 5.76
CA THR A 60 -5.51 6.69 4.50
C THR A 60 -4.34 5.93 3.88
N ALA A 61 -3.15 6.53 3.79
CA ALA A 61 -1.99 5.92 3.15
C ALA A 61 -1.59 4.61 3.85
N TYR A 62 -1.32 4.69 5.14
CA TYR A 62 -0.82 3.54 5.89
C TYR A 62 -1.94 2.59 6.30
N GLY A 63 -3.12 3.10 6.65
CA GLY A 63 -4.27 2.27 7.01
C GLY A 63 -4.73 1.39 5.85
N PHE A 64 -4.92 1.96 4.66
CA PHE A 64 -5.30 1.19 3.48
C PHE A 64 -4.25 0.13 3.13
N THR A 65 -2.97 0.50 3.14
CA THR A 65 -1.87 -0.41 2.81
C THR A 65 -1.76 -1.57 3.79
N THR A 66 -1.96 -1.30 5.08
CA THR A 66 -1.94 -2.33 6.13
C THR A 66 -3.08 -3.33 5.91
N VAL A 67 -4.28 -2.86 5.60
CA VAL A 67 -5.42 -3.74 5.28
C VAL A 67 -5.18 -4.50 3.98
N ALA A 68 -4.61 -3.86 2.96
CA ALA A 68 -4.26 -4.49 1.69
C ALA A 68 -3.21 -5.60 1.85
N MET A 69 -2.29 -5.48 2.81
CA MET A 69 -1.34 -6.53 3.19
C MET A 69 -1.99 -7.64 4.04
N LEU A 70 -2.99 -7.31 4.85
CA LEU A 70 -3.69 -8.26 5.71
C LEU A 70 -4.49 -9.30 4.91
N ILE A 71 -5.13 -8.90 3.81
CA ILE A 71 -5.94 -9.78 2.95
C ILE A 71 -5.12 -10.99 2.42
N PRO A 72 -4.00 -10.81 1.70
CA PRO A 72 -3.19 -11.92 1.24
C PRO A 72 -2.58 -12.74 2.38
N ALA A 73 -2.20 -12.11 3.51
CA ALA A 73 -1.69 -12.83 4.68
C ALA A 73 -2.74 -13.79 5.28
N ILE A 74 -4.01 -13.38 5.35
CA ILE A 74 -5.12 -14.24 5.79
C ILE A 74 -5.36 -15.35 4.77
N SER A 75 -5.30 -15.05 3.47
CA SER A 75 -5.49 -16.06 2.40
C SER A 75 -4.40 -17.15 2.41
N GLU A 76 -3.15 -16.76 2.63
CA GLU A 76 -2.04 -17.72 2.80
C GLU A 76 -2.24 -18.57 4.06
N PHE A 77 -2.66 -17.95 5.17
CA PHE A 77 -2.94 -18.64 6.43
C PHE A 77 -4.09 -19.65 6.30
N ASP A 78 -5.18 -19.31 5.62
CA ASP A 78 -6.31 -20.23 5.36
C ASP A 78 -5.90 -21.43 4.50
N THR A 79 -5.04 -21.19 3.50
CA THR A 79 -4.45 -22.25 2.66
C THR A 79 -3.54 -23.17 3.48
N ALA A 80 -2.70 -22.61 4.35
CA ALA A 80 -1.77 -23.37 5.20
C ALA A 80 -2.49 -24.19 6.30
N LEU A 81 -3.63 -23.71 6.80
CA LEU A 81 -4.46 -24.40 7.79
C LEU A 81 -5.37 -25.48 7.18
N GLY A 82 -5.39 -25.61 5.85
CA GLY A 82 -6.06 -26.71 5.15
C GLY A 82 -7.58 -26.56 5.07
N ARG A 83 -8.18 -25.39 5.35
CA ARG A 83 -9.63 -25.22 5.18
C ARG A 83 -10.08 -25.24 3.72
N SER A 84 -9.18 -24.96 2.77
CA SER A 84 -9.45 -25.05 1.33
C SER A 84 -9.33 -26.46 0.73
N THR A 85 -9.00 -27.50 1.51
CA THR A 85 -8.96 -28.89 0.99
C THR A 85 -10.27 -29.67 1.15
N LEU A 86 -11.29 -29.09 1.80
CA LEU A 86 -12.58 -29.77 2.07
C LEU A 86 -13.63 -29.65 0.95
N ASP A 87 -13.27 -29.15 -0.24
CA ASP A 87 -14.17 -29.07 -1.41
C ASP A 87 -13.77 -30.06 -2.53
N LYS A 88 -13.30 -31.26 -2.17
CA LYS A 88 -12.97 -32.30 -3.15
C LYS A 88 -13.69 -33.64 -2.93
N GLY A 89 -14.89 -33.60 -2.33
CA GLY A 89 -15.76 -34.77 -2.13
C GLY A 89 -17.09 -34.60 -2.83
#